data_AF-A0A2V7P8D7-F1
#
_entry.id   AF-A0A2V7P8D7-F1
#
_cell.length_a   1.000
_cell.length_b   1.000
_cell.length_c   1.000
_cell.angle_alpha   90.00
_cell.angle_beta   90.00
_cell.angle_gamma   90.00
#
_symmetry.space_group_name_H-M   'P 1'
#
loop_
_entity.id
_entity.type
_entity.pdbx_description
1 polymer ?
#
loop_
_entity_poly.entity_id
_entity_poly.type
_entity_poly.pdbx_seq_one_letter_code
_entity_poly.pdbx_strand_id
1 'polypeptide(L)'
;MHVGVRWAIVGVGLAVALAPQPLPAQDTTVVDSLPRRKAGHFHLGLTVHDYGVSFGNAARVSGIRLNVQDAELERVNGINVTLWKPQDPMSGVVNGIQAGVLPGSESVNGVALGVAGVVTERRQRWLSVGGLGVVSNGSMEGVAVSGLGTVANRDIAGLAVAGLGTVANRNIHGIAIAGLGTVANGEVAGVALGGLATVANGRFSGVGVGGLAVVTNGALRGVGVGGLATVANGSIAGAGIGGLAVVTDGRLTGLGIGGLAVVADQELRGLAIAGYSVDSHRIAGLSVSPYNHVRGPQYGLAIGVYNSTDELHGVQIGLINRAKNNRAPFKILPILNLHL
;
A
#
# COMPACT_ATOMS: atom_id res chain seq x y z
N MET A 1 39.60 -7.35 14.23
CA MET A 1 39.19 -8.18 13.08
C MET A 1 37.76 -7.79 12.72
N HIS A 2 37.61 -7.00 11.66
CA HIS A 2 36.33 -6.52 11.16
C HIS A 2 35.63 -7.66 10.42
N VAL A 3 34.54 -8.19 11.00
CA VAL A 3 33.61 -9.06 10.28
C VAL A 3 32.39 -8.22 9.96
N GLY A 4 32.47 -7.52 8.83
CA GLY A 4 31.33 -6.81 8.24
C GLY A 4 30.36 -7.84 7.67
N VAL A 5 29.35 -8.21 8.45
CA VAL A 5 28.24 -9.02 7.95
C VAL A 5 27.24 -8.08 7.28
N ARG A 6 27.46 -7.77 6.00
CA ARG A 6 26.46 -7.15 5.14
C ARG A 6 25.46 -8.24 4.77
N TRP A 7 24.36 -8.34 5.51
CA TRP A 7 23.26 -9.21 5.15
C TRP A 7 22.54 -8.64 3.92
N ALA A 8 22.75 -9.29 2.78
CA ALA A 8 21.89 -9.19 1.62
C ALA A 8 20.58 -9.92 1.93
N ILE A 9 19.60 -9.19 2.45
CA ILE A 9 18.20 -9.63 2.52
C ILE A 9 17.37 -8.50 1.91
N VAL A 10 16.31 -8.89 1.18
CA VAL A 10 15.38 -8.07 0.39
C VAL A 10 15.81 -7.84 -1.06
N GLY A 11 15.85 -8.95 -1.81
CA GLY A 11 15.68 -8.97 -3.26
C GLY A 11 14.40 -9.74 -3.62
N VAL A 12 13.25 -9.35 -3.07
CA VAL A 12 11.93 -9.86 -3.50
C VAL A 12 10.99 -8.67 -3.54
N GLY A 13 10.84 -8.07 -4.72
CA GLY A 13 9.89 -6.98 -4.91
C GLY A 13 10.25 -6.05 -6.06
N LEU A 14 10.25 -6.54 -7.31
CA LEU A 14 9.78 -5.83 -8.50
C LEU A 14 10.14 -6.64 -9.75
N ALA A 15 9.23 -7.50 -10.22
CA ALA A 15 9.37 -8.13 -11.53
C ALA A 15 8.01 -8.43 -12.16
N VAL A 16 7.12 -7.44 -12.23
CA VAL A 16 5.93 -7.45 -13.12
C VAL A 16 5.68 -6.06 -13.72
N ALA A 17 6.72 -5.34 -14.12
CA ALA A 17 6.56 -4.04 -14.78
C ALA A 17 7.66 -3.74 -15.81
N LEU A 18 7.93 -4.68 -16.72
CA LEU A 18 8.72 -4.42 -17.93
C LEU A 18 8.05 -5.12 -19.12
N ALA A 19 6.92 -4.57 -19.56
CA ALA A 19 6.47 -4.73 -20.94
C ALA A 19 6.90 -3.48 -21.72
N PRO A 20 7.46 -3.62 -22.94
CA PRO A 20 7.99 -2.52 -23.72
C PRO A 20 6.89 -1.50 -24.05
N GLN A 21 7.15 -0.23 -23.73
CA GLN A 21 6.33 0.89 -24.16
C GLN A 21 6.58 1.13 -25.67
N PRO A 22 5.55 1.32 -26.51
CA PRO A 22 5.76 1.77 -27.88
C PRO A 22 6.28 3.22 -27.87
N LEU A 23 7.37 3.46 -28.59
CA LEU A 23 7.94 4.80 -28.83
C LEU A 23 6.93 5.69 -29.59
N PRO A 24 6.92 7.01 -29.36
CA PRO A 24 6.09 7.93 -30.14
C PRO A 24 6.62 8.00 -31.58
N ALA A 25 5.77 7.62 -32.55
CA ALA A 25 6.01 7.89 -33.95
C ALA A 25 5.96 9.40 -34.19
N GLN A 26 7.00 9.92 -34.86
CA GLN A 26 7.09 11.31 -35.29
C GLN A 26 5.94 11.67 -36.23
N ASP A 27 5.36 12.82 -35.94
CA ASP A 27 4.31 13.50 -36.68
C ASP A 27 4.93 14.27 -37.86
N THR A 28 4.45 14.00 -39.07
CA THR A 28 4.50 14.95 -40.18
C THR A 28 3.27 14.74 -41.04
N THR A 29 2.26 15.58 -40.90
CA THR A 29 1.91 16.60 -41.89
C THR A 29 0.67 17.37 -41.45
N VAL A 30 0.83 18.68 -41.37
CA VAL A 30 -0.26 19.66 -41.27
C VAL A 30 -1.05 19.61 -42.58
N VAL A 31 -2.34 19.27 -42.50
CA VAL A 31 -3.34 19.76 -43.45
C VAL A 31 -4.55 20.23 -42.66
N ASP A 32 -4.70 21.55 -42.65
CA ASP A 32 -5.87 22.25 -42.17
C ASP A 32 -7.09 21.80 -42.99
N SER A 33 -8.00 21.05 -42.35
CA SER A 33 -9.33 20.77 -42.90
C SER A 33 -10.30 20.68 -41.72
N LEU A 34 -11.27 21.60 -41.73
CA LEU A 34 -12.53 21.73 -40.97
C LEU A 34 -12.80 20.64 -39.91
N PRO A 35 -13.37 20.97 -38.72
CA PRO A 35 -13.65 19.96 -37.69
C PRO A 35 -14.45 18.83 -38.30
N ARG A 36 -13.78 17.69 -38.54
CA ARG A 36 -14.42 16.49 -39.03
C ARG A 36 -15.34 16.03 -37.91
N ARG A 37 -16.63 16.36 -38.00
CA ARG A 37 -17.66 15.52 -37.38
C ARG A 37 -17.39 14.12 -37.91
N LYS A 38 -16.86 13.24 -37.05
CA LYS A 38 -16.61 11.85 -37.43
C LYS A 38 -17.94 11.28 -37.91
N ALA A 39 -17.97 10.75 -39.13
CA ALA A 39 -19.16 10.08 -39.64
C ALA A 39 -19.44 8.84 -38.77
N GLY A 40 -20.63 8.75 -38.18
CA GLY A 40 -21.07 7.55 -37.44
C GLY A 40 -21.90 7.75 -36.15
N HIS A 41 -22.43 8.94 -35.86
CA HIS A 41 -23.21 9.14 -34.62
C HIS A 41 -24.68 8.76 -34.82
N PHE A 42 -25.02 7.50 -34.55
CA PHE A 42 -26.42 7.14 -34.31
C PHE A 42 -26.82 7.68 -32.93
N HIS A 43 -27.79 8.58 -32.92
CA HIS A 43 -28.46 9.06 -31.73
C HIS A 43 -29.94 9.27 -32.04
N LEU A 44 -30.79 8.62 -31.26
CA LEU A 44 -32.23 8.82 -31.22
C LEU A 44 -32.60 9.31 -29.81
N GLY A 45 -32.76 10.63 -29.69
CA GLY A 45 -33.16 11.28 -28.44
C GLY A 45 -34.67 11.41 -28.36
N LEU A 46 -35.28 10.73 -27.41
CA LEU A 46 -36.65 10.98 -26.95
C LEU A 46 -36.58 11.89 -25.72
N THR A 47 -35.86 13.01 -25.86
CA THR A 47 -35.63 13.97 -24.79
C THR A 47 -36.34 15.29 -25.09
N VAL A 48 -36.85 15.93 -24.03
CA VAL A 48 -37.38 17.30 -24.06
C VAL A 48 -36.51 18.13 -23.12
N HIS A 49 -35.76 19.10 -23.65
CA HIS A 49 -34.74 19.84 -22.88
C HIS A 49 -33.73 18.92 -22.16
N ASP A 50 -33.23 17.89 -22.85
CA ASP A 50 -32.35 16.83 -22.32
C ASP A 50 -33.01 15.86 -21.31
N TYR A 51 -34.26 16.09 -20.90
CA TYR A 51 -34.98 15.18 -20.02
C TYR A 51 -35.66 14.07 -20.81
N GLY A 52 -35.37 12.81 -20.48
CA GLY A 52 -36.05 11.66 -21.09
C GLY A 52 -35.13 10.47 -21.35
N VAL A 53 -35.35 9.81 -22.49
CA VAL A 53 -34.63 8.60 -22.87
C VAL A 53 -33.85 8.85 -24.17
N SER A 54 -32.58 8.44 -24.18
CA SER A 54 -31.71 8.53 -25.35
C SER A 54 -31.17 7.16 -25.72
N PHE A 55 -31.22 6.84 -27.02
CA PHE A 55 -30.53 5.70 -27.59
C PHE A 55 -29.38 6.19 -28.47
N GLY A 56 -28.15 5.77 -28.18
CA GLY A 56 -26.96 6.23 -28.88
C GLY A 56 -26.39 7.54 -28.33
N ASN A 57 -25.34 8.02 -29.01
CA ASN A 57 -24.35 8.95 -28.47
C ASN A 57 -24.86 10.40 -28.30
N ALA A 58 -25.82 10.61 -27.39
CA ALA A 58 -26.19 11.93 -26.89
C ALA A 58 -25.05 12.50 -26.03
N ALA A 59 -24.72 13.77 -26.24
CA ALA A 59 -23.76 14.49 -25.41
C ALA A 59 -24.30 14.77 -23.99
N ARG A 60 -25.59 15.11 -23.86
CA ARG A 60 -26.26 15.45 -22.60
C ARG A 60 -27.57 14.70 -22.45
N VAL A 61 -27.79 14.09 -21.29
CA VAL A 61 -29.07 13.45 -20.93
C VAL A 61 -29.34 13.59 -19.43
N SER A 62 -30.54 14.02 -19.08
CA SER A 62 -31.09 13.94 -17.72
C SER A 62 -32.20 12.88 -17.71
N GLY A 63 -31.84 11.64 -17.42
CA GLY A 63 -32.75 10.50 -17.55
C GLY A 63 -32.00 9.20 -17.85
N ILE A 64 -32.43 8.47 -18.88
CA ILE A 64 -31.85 7.17 -19.25
C ILE A 64 -31.13 7.28 -20.60
N ARG A 65 -29.86 6.89 -20.65
CA ARG A 65 -29.04 6.85 -21.86
C ARG A 65 -28.58 5.42 -22.10
N LEU A 66 -28.91 4.86 -23.26
CA LEU A 66 -28.54 3.50 -23.67
C LEU A 66 -27.63 3.56 -24.90
N ASN A 67 -26.42 3.03 -24.80
CA ASN A 67 -25.41 3.07 -25.86
C ASN A 67 -24.85 1.69 -26.16
N VAL A 68 -24.55 1.46 -27.44
CA VAL A 68 -23.71 0.32 -27.83
C VAL A 68 -22.26 0.62 -27.45
N GLN A 69 -21.76 1.80 -27.82
CA GLN A 69 -20.40 2.25 -27.52
C GLN A 69 -20.42 3.75 -27.22
N ASP A 70 -20.03 4.14 -26.01
CA ASP A 70 -19.98 5.55 -25.60
C ASP A 70 -18.93 6.34 -26.39
N ALA A 71 -19.35 7.47 -26.96
CA ALA A 71 -18.48 8.49 -27.56
C ALA A 71 -19.01 9.89 -27.25
N GLU A 72 -18.09 10.86 -27.11
CA GLU A 72 -18.40 12.30 -26.95
C GLU A 72 -19.43 12.60 -25.84
N LEU A 73 -19.36 11.86 -24.74
CA LEU A 73 -20.22 12.11 -23.59
C LEU A 73 -19.79 13.41 -22.91
N GLU A 74 -20.74 14.29 -22.60
CA GLU A 74 -20.48 15.47 -21.77
C GLU A 74 -21.11 15.32 -20.37
N ARG A 75 -22.39 14.93 -20.30
CA ARG A 75 -23.08 14.78 -19.02
C ARG A 75 -24.24 13.81 -19.07
N VAL A 76 -24.30 12.91 -18.09
CA VAL A 76 -25.53 12.19 -17.73
C VAL A 76 -25.91 12.51 -16.30
N ASN A 77 -27.16 12.92 -16.07
CA ASN A 77 -27.77 12.95 -14.75
C ASN A 77 -28.87 11.87 -14.73
N GLY A 78 -28.57 10.70 -14.17
CA GLY A 78 -29.47 9.54 -14.22
C GLY A 78 -28.73 8.24 -14.50
N ILE A 79 -29.17 7.48 -15.50
CA ILE A 79 -28.68 6.13 -15.81
C ILE A 79 -27.98 6.13 -17.17
N ASN A 80 -26.71 5.74 -17.23
CA ASN A 80 -25.96 5.50 -18.46
C ASN A 80 -25.66 4.01 -18.60
N VAL A 81 -26.20 3.34 -19.62
CA VAL A 81 -25.89 1.94 -19.93
C VAL A 81 -25.06 1.89 -21.21
N THR A 82 -23.93 1.20 -21.18
CA THR A 82 -23.06 1.01 -22.36
C THR A 82 -22.76 -0.47 -22.58
N LEU A 83 -22.87 -0.95 -23.81
CA LEU A 83 -22.65 -2.37 -24.13
C LEU A 83 -21.18 -2.69 -24.46
N TRP A 84 -20.34 -1.68 -24.73
CA TRP A 84 -18.95 -1.86 -25.14
C TRP A 84 -18.01 -0.78 -24.58
N LYS A 85 -16.70 -1.01 -24.69
CA LYS A 85 -15.67 -0.05 -24.25
C LYS A 85 -15.88 1.31 -24.95
N PRO A 86 -15.94 2.44 -24.20
CA PRO A 86 -16.02 3.79 -24.76
C PRO A 86 -14.91 4.08 -25.77
N GLN A 87 -15.20 4.96 -26.72
CA GLN A 87 -14.20 5.48 -27.65
C GLN A 87 -13.24 6.43 -26.93
N ASP A 88 -11.98 6.40 -27.37
CA ASP A 88 -10.98 7.34 -26.88
C ASP A 88 -11.10 8.68 -27.65
N PRO A 89 -10.97 9.84 -26.98
CA PRO A 89 -10.76 9.98 -25.53
C PRO A 89 -12.05 9.82 -24.72
N MET A 90 -11.94 9.19 -23.55
CA MET A 90 -13.03 9.15 -22.56
C MET A 90 -13.37 10.56 -22.09
N SER A 91 -14.65 10.90 -22.13
CA SER A 91 -15.17 12.23 -21.78
C SER A 91 -16.44 12.12 -20.95
N GLY A 92 -16.76 13.22 -20.25
CA GLY A 92 -18.07 13.43 -19.65
C GLY A 92 -18.25 12.91 -18.23
N VAL A 93 -19.26 13.50 -17.58
CA VAL A 93 -19.56 13.24 -16.17
C VAL A 93 -20.87 12.48 -16.04
N VAL A 94 -20.85 11.36 -15.33
CA VAL A 94 -22.07 10.63 -14.95
C VAL A 94 -22.39 10.92 -13.49
N ASN A 95 -23.49 11.62 -13.24
CA ASN A 95 -24.09 11.78 -11.90
C ASN A 95 -25.26 10.81 -11.79
N GLY A 96 -25.10 9.71 -11.05
CA GLY A 96 -26.10 8.66 -10.94
C GLY A 96 -25.51 7.27 -11.16
N ILE A 97 -26.10 6.47 -12.04
CA ILE A 97 -25.72 5.08 -12.28
C ILE A 97 -25.07 4.97 -13.66
N GLN A 98 -23.89 4.34 -13.75
CA GLN A 98 -23.39 3.80 -15.01
C GLN A 98 -23.31 2.27 -14.94
N ALA A 99 -23.78 1.60 -15.98
CA ALA A 99 -23.74 0.14 -16.06
C ALA A 99 -23.28 -0.32 -17.45
N GLY A 100 -22.66 -1.49 -17.53
CA GLY A 100 -22.27 -2.02 -18.84
C GLY A 100 -21.32 -3.20 -18.80
N VAL A 101 -20.86 -3.61 -19.98
CA VAL A 101 -19.74 -4.55 -20.07
C VAL A 101 -18.48 -3.90 -19.52
N LEU A 102 -18.11 -2.74 -20.05
CA LEU A 102 -16.96 -1.97 -19.58
C LEU A 102 -17.30 -0.47 -19.60
N PRO A 103 -18.20 0.01 -18.72
CA PRO A 103 -18.58 1.41 -18.72
C PRO A 103 -17.39 2.28 -18.34
N GLY A 104 -17.22 3.39 -19.08
CA GLY A 104 -16.19 4.36 -18.79
C GLY A 104 -16.55 5.79 -19.15
N SER A 105 -16.00 6.71 -18.38
CA SER A 105 -16.29 8.14 -18.45
C SER A 105 -15.15 8.95 -17.83
N GLU A 106 -15.15 10.26 -18.00
CA GLU A 106 -14.14 11.11 -17.37
C GLU A 106 -14.29 11.14 -15.85
N SER A 107 -15.53 11.19 -15.36
CA SER A 107 -15.82 11.12 -13.93
C SER A 107 -17.19 10.53 -13.64
N VAL A 108 -17.28 9.75 -12.56
CA VAL A 108 -18.54 9.25 -12.02
C VAL A 108 -18.74 9.76 -10.62
N ASN A 109 -19.95 10.24 -10.38
CA ASN A 109 -20.46 10.59 -9.07
C ASN A 109 -21.70 9.73 -8.80
N GLY A 110 -21.49 8.50 -8.34
CA GLY A 110 -22.57 7.57 -8.01
C GLY A 110 -22.15 6.11 -8.16
N VAL A 111 -23.01 5.29 -8.75
CA VAL A 111 -22.81 3.84 -8.81
C VAL A 111 -22.31 3.43 -10.20
N ALA A 112 -21.16 2.76 -10.29
CA ALA A 112 -20.66 2.18 -11.53
C ALA A 112 -20.61 0.65 -11.44
N LEU A 113 -21.28 -0.04 -12.38
CA LEU A 113 -21.38 -1.49 -12.45
C LEU A 113 -20.85 -2.00 -13.80
N GLY A 114 -19.71 -2.66 -13.80
CA GLY A 114 -19.07 -3.19 -14.99
C GLY A 114 -18.87 -4.69 -14.94
N VAL A 115 -19.43 -5.44 -15.90
CA VAL A 115 -19.27 -6.90 -15.96
C VAL A 115 -17.80 -7.28 -16.20
N ALA A 116 -17.15 -6.66 -17.18
CA ALA A 116 -15.71 -6.75 -17.39
C ALA A 116 -14.97 -5.80 -16.43
N GLY A 117 -15.49 -4.60 -16.19
CA GLY A 117 -14.88 -3.66 -15.26
C GLY A 117 -15.39 -2.23 -15.39
N VAL A 118 -14.88 -1.34 -14.55
CA VAL A 118 -15.19 0.09 -14.57
C VAL A 118 -13.92 0.86 -14.87
N VAL A 119 -13.96 1.81 -15.79
CA VAL A 119 -12.81 2.66 -16.15
C VAL A 119 -13.18 4.14 -15.98
N THR A 120 -12.34 4.91 -15.31
CA THR A 120 -12.53 6.37 -15.18
C THR A 120 -11.24 7.14 -15.43
N GLU A 121 -11.33 8.34 -15.98
CA GLU A 121 -10.14 9.13 -16.28
C GLU A 121 -9.68 9.99 -15.11
N ARG A 122 -10.59 10.68 -14.41
CA ARG A 122 -10.23 11.65 -13.36
C ARG A 122 -10.69 11.26 -11.97
N ARG A 123 -11.95 10.87 -11.81
CA ARG A 123 -12.50 10.63 -10.47
C ARG A 123 -13.66 9.66 -10.49
N GLN A 124 -13.58 8.70 -9.58
CA GLN A 124 -14.65 7.78 -9.26
C GLN A 124 -15.12 8.07 -7.84
N ARG A 125 -16.41 8.38 -7.63
CA ARG A 125 -16.99 8.58 -6.30
C ARG A 125 -18.12 7.61 -6.02
N TRP A 126 -18.26 7.21 -4.76
CA TRP A 126 -19.31 6.39 -4.15
C TRP A 126 -19.16 4.89 -4.27
N LEU A 127 -19.63 4.26 -5.35
CA LEU A 127 -19.63 2.79 -5.47
C LEU A 127 -19.18 2.36 -6.86
N SER A 128 -18.24 1.43 -6.91
CA SER A 128 -17.69 0.86 -8.14
C SER A 128 -17.59 -0.64 -7.99
N VAL A 129 -18.26 -1.39 -8.87
CA VAL A 129 -18.19 -2.85 -8.89
C VAL A 129 -17.76 -3.28 -10.29
N GLY A 130 -16.59 -3.89 -10.39
CA GLY A 130 -16.01 -4.36 -11.65
C GLY A 130 -15.71 -5.86 -11.61
N GLY A 131 -16.28 -6.65 -12.53
CA GLY A 131 -16.08 -8.10 -12.51
C GLY A 131 -14.62 -8.53 -12.67
N LEU A 132 -13.84 -7.88 -13.52
CA LEU A 132 -12.37 -8.06 -13.56
C LEU A 132 -11.66 -6.94 -12.81
N GLY A 133 -12.04 -5.68 -13.02
CA GLY A 133 -11.30 -4.58 -12.42
C GLY A 133 -12.06 -3.28 -12.30
N VAL A 134 -11.61 -2.45 -11.35
CA VAL A 134 -11.98 -1.04 -11.25
C VAL A 134 -10.69 -0.24 -11.44
N VAL A 135 -10.67 0.60 -12.47
CA VAL A 135 -9.48 1.37 -12.87
C VAL A 135 -9.82 2.85 -12.94
N SER A 136 -9.00 3.69 -12.33
CA SER A 136 -9.08 5.15 -12.41
C SER A 136 -7.71 5.72 -12.76
N ASN A 137 -7.61 6.50 -13.84
CA ASN A 137 -6.40 7.29 -14.12
C ASN A 137 -6.29 8.53 -13.19
N GLY A 138 -7.25 8.70 -12.27
CA GLY A 138 -7.20 9.68 -11.21
C GLY A 138 -7.43 9.05 -9.84
N SER A 139 -8.34 9.63 -9.05
CA SER A 139 -8.64 9.15 -7.70
C SER A 139 -9.93 8.33 -7.62
N MET A 140 -9.99 7.46 -6.61
CA MET A 140 -11.20 6.75 -6.21
C MET A 140 -11.56 7.17 -4.79
N GLU A 141 -12.83 7.50 -4.57
CA GLU A 141 -13.35 7.92 -3.28
C GLU A 141 -14.67 7.22 -2.98
N GLY A 142 -14.70 6.31 -2.01
CA GLY A 142 -15.87 5.51 -1.67
C GLY A 142 -15.53 4.03 -1.62
N VAL A 143 -16.39 3.21 -2.20
CA VAL A 143 -16.29 1.75 -2.21
C VAL A 143 -15.93 1.26 -3.61
N ALA A 144 -14.83 0.53 -3.75
CA ALA A 144 -14.42 -0.17 -4.95
C ALA A 144 -14.34 -1.67 -4.67
N VAL A 145 -15.08 -2.47 -5.43
CA VAL A 145 -15.07 -3.93 -5.35
C VAL A 145 -14.71 -4.47 -6.74
N SER A 146 -13.70 -5.32 -6.80
CA SER A 146 -13.18 -5.85 -8.06
C SER A 146 -12.82 -7.33 -7.96
N GLY A 147 -13.09 -8.09 -9.02
CA GLY A 147 -12.74 -9.52 -9.05
C GLY A 147 -11.22 -9.78 -9.12
N LEU A 148 -10.46 -8.97 -9.86
CA LEU A 148 -9.00 -9.08 -9.94
C LEU A 148 -8.31 -7.88 -9.29
N GLY A 149 -8.58 -6.67 -9.77
CA GLY A 149 -7.76 -5.51 -9.41
C GLY A 149 -8.51 -4.20 -9.24
N THR A 150 -8.15 -3.45 -8.20
CA THR A 150 -8.51 -2.04 -8.05
C THR A 150 -7.25 -1.20 -8.23
N VAL A 151 -7.22 -0.34 -9.25
CA VAL A 151 -6.03 0.45 -9.60
C VAL A 151 -6.38 1.92 -9.74
N ALA A 152 -5.75 2.78 -8.94
CA ALA A 152 -5.86 4.23 -9.06
C ALA A 152 -4.48 4.86 -9.34
N ASN A 153 -4.38 5.70 -10.37
CA ASN A 153 -3.13 6.42 -10.67
C ASN A 153 -2.90 7.63 -9.72
N ARG A 154 -3.83 7.90 -8.82
CA ARG A 154 -3.65 8.85 -7.71
C ARG A 154 -3.94 8.16 -6.37
N ASP A 155 -5.02 8.58 -5.71
CA ASP A 155 -5.37 8.19 -4.36
C ASP A 155 -6.59 7.27 -4.36
N ILE A 156 -6.59 6.30 -3.44
CA ILE A 156 -7.77 5.53 -3.06
C ILE A 156 -8.17 6.00 -1.67
N ALA A 157 -9.37 6.55 -1.54
CA ALA A 157 -9.96 6.97 -0.27
C ALA A 157 -11.25 6.18 -0.01
N GLY A 158 -11.35 5.45 1.11
CA GLY A 158 -12.53 4.64 1.46
C GLY A 158 -12.22 3.15 1.54
N LEU A 159 -13.08 2.31 0.98
CA LEU A 159 -12.96 0.84 0.99
C LEU A 159 -12.61 0.33 -0.40
N ALA A 160 -11.50 -0.39 -0.52
CA ALA A 160 -11.12 -1.10 -1.74
C ALA A 160 -10.97 -2.60 -1.45
N VAL A 161 -11.66 -3.43 -2.22
CA VAL A 161 -11.61 -4.88 -2.14
C VAL A 161 -11.32 -5.43 -3.52
N ALA A 162 -10.22 -6.19 -3.65
CA ALA A 162 -9.78 -6.78 -4.90
C ALA A 162 -9.39 -8.25 -4.71
N GLY A 163 -9.76 -9.13 -5.65
CA GLY A 163 -9.39 -10.55 -5.54
C GLY A 163 -7.88 -10.78 -5.62
N LEU A 164 -7.13 -9.97 -6.37
CA LEU A 164 -5.66 -10.06 -6.47
C LEU A 164 -4.97 -8.83 -5.87
N GLY A 165 -5.25 -7.63 -6.37
CA GLY A 165 -4.41 -6.46 -6.06
C GLY A 165 -5.18 -5.17 -5.88
N THR A 166 -4.85 -4.42 -4.83
CA THR A 166 -5.23 -3.00 -4.71
C THR A 166 -3.98 -2.15 -4.85
N VAL A 167 -3.96 -1.26 -5.84
CA VAL A 167 -2.77 -0.46 -6.18
C VAL A 167 -3.16 1.02 -6.29
N ALA A 168 -2.46 1.88 -5.53
CA ALA A 168 -2.54 3.32 -5.65
C ALA A 168 -1.15 3.91 -5.98
N ASN A 169 -1.05 4.74 -7.01
CA ASN A 169 0.22 5.39 -7.36
C ASN A 169 0.55 6.61 -6.47
N ARG A 170 -0.36 7.01 -5.57
CA ARG A 170 -0.09 7.91 -4.45
C ARG A 170 -0.53 7.23 -3.16
N ASN A 171 -1.63 7.65 -2.55
CA ASN A 171 -1.97 7.24 -1.20
C ASN A 171 -3.17 6.30 -1.14
N ILE A 172 -3.22 5.48 -0.10
CA ILE A 172 -4.40 4.74 0.32
C ILE A 172 -4.85 5.29 1.67
N HIS A 173 -6.07 5.82 1.75
CA HIS A 173 -6.69 6.30 2.97
C HIS A 173 -7.97 5.51 3.24
N GLY A 174 -8.00 4.67 4.27
CA GLY A 174 -9.16 3.85 4.62
C GLY A 174 -8.82 2.37 4.72
N ILE A 175 -9.62 1.50 4.09
CA ILE A 175 -9.50 0.05 4.17
C ILE A 175 -9.19 -0.50 2.78
N ALA A 176 -8.05 -1.17 2.62
CA ALA A 176 -7.69 -1.88 1.40
C ALA A 176 -7.50 -3.37 1.70
N ILE A 177 -8.17 -4.22 0.93
CA ILE A 177 -8.10 -5.68 1.07
C ILE A 177 -7.81 -6.27 -0.30
N ALA A 178 -6.77 -7.08 -0.39
CA ALA A 178 -6.37 -7.73 -1.63
C ALA A 178 -5.85 -9.15 -1.41
N GLY A 179 -6.27 -10.09 -2.26
CA GLY A 179 -5.88 -11.50 -2.10
C GLY A 179 -4.39 -11.76 -2.27
N LEU A 180 -3.67 -10.98 -3.09
CA LEU A 180 -2.21 -11.04 -3.19
C LEU A 180 -1.54 -9.87 -2.48
N GLY A 181 -1.95 -8.63 -2.77
CA GLY A 181 -1.28 -7.51 -2.12
C GLY A 181 -1.92 -6.15 -2.25
N THR A 182 -1.66 -5.33 -1.24
CA THR A 182 -2.03 -3.92 -1.22
C THR A 182 -0.75 -3.10 -1.38
N VAL A 183 -0.74 -2.19 -2.36
CA VAL A 183 0.45 -1.42 -2.72
C VAL A 183 0.08 0.05 -2.86
N ALA A 184 0.75 0.91 -2.10
CA ALA A 184 0.72 2.35 -2.29
C ALA A 184 2.12 2.86 -2.60
N ASN A 185 2.28 3.65 -3.67
CA ASN A 185 3.54 4.31 -4.00
C ASN A 185 3.79 5.58 -3.14
N GLY A 186 2.83 5.94 -2.28
CA GLY A 186 2.94 6.97 -1.26
C GLY A 186 2.55 6.41 0.11
N GLU A 187 1.69 7.11 0.83
CA GLU A 187 1.32 6.77 2.19
C GLU A 187 0.13 5.81 2.25
N VAL A 188 0.12 4.96 3.26
CA VAL A 188 -1.07 4.19 3.66
C VAL A 188 -1.51 4.70 5.02
N ALA A 189 -2.76 5.16 5.12
CA ALA A 189 -3.38 5.55 6.38
C ALA A 189 -4.69 4.77 6.58
N GLY A 190 -4.71 3.85 7.54
CA GLY A 190 -5.87 3.00 7.85
C GLY A 190 -5.52 1.51 7.92
N VAL A 191 -6.33 0.65 7.32
CA VAL A 191 -6.17 -0.80 7.35
C VAL A 191 -5.80 -1.31 5.96
N ALA A 192 -4.71 -2.05 5.84
CA ALA A 192 -4.28 -2.65 4.59
C ALA A 192 -3.94 -4.13 4.80
N LEU A 193 -4.67 -5.00 4.08
CA LEU A 193 -4.58 -6.45 4.19
C LEU A 193 -4.21 -7.02 2.83
N GLY A 194 -3.04 -7.63 2.73
CA GLY A 194 -2.57 -8.34 1.54
C GLY A 194 -2.31 -9.81 1.86
N GLY A 195 -2.83 -10.74 1.04
CA GLY A 195 -2.59 -12.16 1.28
C GLY A 195 -1.12 -12.57 1.22
N LEU A 196 -0.31 -11.90 0.38
CA LEU A 196 1.15 -12.02 0.38
C LEU A 196 1.81 -10.82 1.04
N ALA A 197 1.48 -9.60 0.63
CA ALA A 197 2.19 -8.43 1.12
C ALA A 197 1.33 -7.16 1.19
N THR A 198 1.68 -6.32 2.16
CA THR A 198 1.20 -4.94 2.25
C THR A 198 2.41 -4.02 2.15
N VAL A 199 2.42 -3.15 1.15
CA VAL A 199 3.58 -2.33 0.79
C VAL A 199 3.20 -0.85 0.71
N ALA A 200 3.95 0.00 1.41
CA ALA A 200 3.85 1.46 1.33
C ALA A 200 5.22 2.06 0.99
N ASN A 201 5.36 2.73 -0.15
CA ASN A 201 6.61 3.40 -0.52
C ASN A 201 6.80 4.75 0.20
N GLY A 202 5.81 5.19 0.99
CA GLY A 202 5.89 6.29 1.93
C GLY A 202 5.71 5.80 3.37
N ARG A 203 5.03 6.60 4.20
CA ARG A 203 4.70 6.24 5.59
C ARG A 203 3.49 5.31 5.65
N PHE A 204 3.49 4.42 6.64
CA PHE A 204 2.35 3.59 6.98
C PHE A 204 1.79 4.01 8.33
N SER A 205 0.50 4.34 8.43
CA SER A 205 -0.17 4.74 9.66
C SER A 205 -1.46 3.94 9.85
N GLY A 206 -1.45 2.96 10.75
CA GLY A 206 -2.63 2.14 11.06
C GLY A 206 -2.29 0.66 11.22
N VAL A 207 -3.05 -0.23 10.58
CA VAL A 207 -2.87 -1.69 10.67
C VAL A 207 -2.54 -2.28 9.31
N GLY A 208 -1.34 -2.83 9.19
CA GLY A 208 -0.87 -3.56 8.01
C GLY A 208 -0.77 -5.04 8.32
N VAL A 209 -1.34 -5.88 7.46
CA VAL A 209 -1.16 -7.34 7.53
C VAL A 209 -0.73 -7.86 6.17
N GLY A 210 0.29 -8.70 6.16
CA GLY A 210 0.81 -9.39 4.99
C GLY A 210 1.13 -10.84 5.30
N GLY A 211 0.66 -11.78 4.48
CA GLY A 211 0.95 -13.21 4.71
C GLY A 211 2.45 -13.54 4.67
N LEU A 212 3.24 -12.79 3.90
CA LEU A 212 4.71 -12.81 3.92
C LEU A 212 5.27 -11.58 4.62
N ALA A 213 4.84 -10.38 4.22
CA ALA A 213 5.48 -9.18 4.73
C ALA A 213 4.59 -7.93 4.78
N VAL A 214 4.91 -7.07 5.75
CA VAL A 214 4.52 -5.67 5.75
C VAL A 214 5.78 -4.86 5.54
N VAL A 215 5.83 -4.06 4.48
CA VAL A 215 7.02 -3.30 4.09
C VAL A 215 6.66 -1.83 3.95
N THR A 216 7.41 -0.96 4.61
CA THR A 216 7.32 0.49 4.40
C THR A 216 8.69 1.09 4.13
N ASN A 217 8.78 1.94 3.10
CA ASN A 217 9.99 2.71 2.82
C ASN A 217 10.09 3.99 3.69
N GLY A 218 9.10 4.22 4.56
CA GLY A 218 9.07 5.30 5.55
C GLY A 218 8.88 4.76 6.96
N ALA A 219 8.25 5.56 7.81
CA ALA A 219 7.92 5.15 9.18
C ALA A 219 6.63 4.30 9.20
N LEU A 220 6.63 3.25 10.02
CA LEU A 220 5.44 2.51 10.41
C LEU A 220 4.93 3.07 11.74
N ARG A 221 3.72 3.62 11.76
CA ARG A 221 3.00 4.03 12.97
C ARG A 221 1.76 3.17 13.15
N GLY A 222 1.70 2.38 14.21
CA GLY A 222 0.61 1.44 14.45
C GLY A 222 1.10 -0.01 14.47
N VAL A 223 0.39 -0.91 13.79
CA VAL A 223 0.63 -2.36 13.86
C VAL A 223 1.00 -2.90 12.48
N GLY A 224 2.16 -3.53 12.37
CA GLY A 224 2.57 -4.32 11.21
C GLY A 224 2.69 -5.80 11.58
N VAL A 225 1.97 -6.66 10.86
CA VAL A 225 2.04 -8.12 11.03
C VAL A 225 2.40 -8.77 9.70
N GLY A 226 3.64 -9.24 9.59
CA GLY A 226 4.12 -10.02 8.45
C GLY A 226 4.33 -11.47 8.85
N GLY A 227 3.84 -12.43 8.06
CA GLY A 227 4.08 -13.84 8.34
C GLY A 227 5.57 -14.22 8.36
N LEU A 228 6.39 -13.56 7.54
CA LEU A 228 7.85 -13.63 7.62
C LEU A 228 8.43 -12.36 8.25
N ALA A 229 8.08 -11.17 7.75
CA ALA A 229 8.75 -9.96 8.21
C ALA A 229 7.88 -8.71 8.27
N THR A 230 8.15 -7.88 9.28
CA THR A 230 7.73 -6.47 9.27
C THR A 230 8.98 -5.61 9.11
N VAL A 231 9.04 -4.84 8.02
CA VAL A 231 10.22 -4.06 7.64
C VAL A 231 9.84 -2.59 7.46
N ALA A 232 10.62 -1.70 8.09
CA ALA A 232 10.46 -0.26 7.93
C ALA A 232 11.81 0.45 7.74
N ASN A 233 12.03 1.08 6.59
CA ASN A 233 13.24 1.87 6.33
C ASN A 233 13.25 3.20 7.11
N GLY A 234 12.14 3.56 7.76
CA GLY A 234 12.05 4.63 8.74
C GLY A 234 12.09 4.08 10.17
N SER A 235 11.22 4.58 11.04
CA SER A 235 11.04 4.09 12.41
C SER A 235 9.74 3.31 12.54
N ILE A 236 9.71 2.33 13.45
CA ILE A 236 8.49 1.64 13.88
C ILE A 236 8.03 2.27 15.20
N ALA A 237 6.83 2.84 15.25
CA ALA A 237 6.19 3.33 16.46
C ALA A 237 4.87 2.58 16.66
N GLY A 238 4.81 1.66 17.62
CA GLY A 238 3.69 0.75 17.84
C GLY A 238 4.15 -0.69 17.94
N ALA A 239 3.59 -1.60 17.15
CA ALA A 239 3.93 -3.02 17.16
C ALA A 239 4.41 -3.50 15.77
N GLY A 240 5.62 -4.06 15.72
CA GLY A 240 6.09 -4.86 14.59
C GLY A 240 6.11 -6.32 14.98
N ILE A 241 5.47 -7.18 14.17
CA ILE A 241 5.44 -8.62 14.38
C ILE A 241 5.86 -9.31 13.08
N GLY A 242 6.84 -10.19 13.17
CA GLY A 242 7.37 -10.96 12.06
C GLY A 242 7.63 -12.40 12.47
N GLY A 243 7.16 -13.38 11.70
CA GLY A 243 7.46 -14.79 11.99
C GLY A 243 8.96 -15.11 11.89
N LEU A 244 9.70 -14.38 11.08
CA LEU A 244 11.16 -14.40 11.02
C LEU A 244 11.76 -13.15 11.66
N ALA A 245 11.38 -11.95 11.22
CA ALA A 245 12.07 -10.75 11.68
C ALA A 245 11.22 -9.49 11.74
N VAL A 246 11.59 -8.60 12.66
CA VAL A 246 11.18 -7.20 12.66
C VAL A 246 12.43 -6.36 12.46
N VAL A 247 12.43 -5.55 11.40
CA VAL A 247 13.62 -4.79 11.00
C VAL A 247 13.26 -3.33 10.79
N THR A 248 14.06 -2.44 11.38
CA THR A 248 13.93 -1.00 11.16
C THR A 248 15.29 -0.31 11.10
N ASP A 249 15.48 0.54 10.10
CA ASP A 249 16.71 1.35 9.94
C ASP A 249 16.75 2.53 10.93
N GLY A 250 15.60 2.85 11.53
CA GLY A 250 15.43 3.92 12.51
C GLY A 250 15.27 3.40 13.93
N ARG A 251 14.27 3.96 14.61
CA ARG A 251 13.92 3.57 15.99
C ARG A 251 12.76 2.59 15.99
N LEU A 252 12.82 1.60 16.86
CA LEU A 252 11.65 0.82 17.26
C LEU A 252 11.16 1.36 18.61
N THR A 253 10.02 2.03 18.64
CA THR A 253 9.35 2.50 19.86
C THR A 253 8.06 1.69 20.07
N GLY A 254 8.03 0.82 21.07
CA GLY A 254 6.89 -0.04 21.39
C GLY A 254 7.27 -1.51 21.45
N LEU A 255 6.63 -2.35 20.62
CA LEU A 255 6.76 -3.81 20.63
C LEU A 255 7.42 -4.31 19.34
N GLY A 256 8.46 -5.12 19.48
CA GLY A 256 9.04 -5.90 18.39
C GLY A 256 9.01 -7.39 18.73
N ILE A 257 8.35 -8.20 17.92
CA ILE A 257 8.34 -9.66 18.05
C ILE A 257 8.83 -10.29 16.76
N GLY A 258 9.99 -10.96 16.80
CA GLY A 258 10.58 -11.68 15.67
C GLY A 258 10.82 -13.14 16.02
N GLY A 259 10.43 -14.10 15.18
CA GLY A 259 10.75 -15.51 15.46
C GLY A 259 12.26 -15.81 15.43
N LEU A 260 13.02 -15.10 14.60
CA LEU A 260 14.49 -15.13 14.57
C LEU A 260 15.07 -13.86 15.18
N ALA A 261 14.71 -12.68 14.65
CA ALA A 261 15.40 -11.45 15.01
C ALA A 261 14.50 -10.21 15.17
N VAL A 262 14.90 -9.32 16.07
CA VAL A 262 14.42 -7.94 16.12
C VAL A 262 15.62 -7.03 15.98
N VAL A 263 15.63 -6.20 14.93
CA VAL A 263 16.74 -5.32 14.59
C VAL A 263 16.26 -3.89 14.51
N ALA A 264 16.89 -2.99 15.27
CA ALA A 264 16.64 -1.56 15.23
C ALA A 264 17.96 -0.80 15.16
N ASP A 265 18.28 -0.20 14.02
CA ASP A 265 19.62 0.34 13.78
C ASP A 265 19.98 1.55 14.63
N GLN A 266 19.00 2.34 15.09
CA GLN A 266 19.26 3.49 15.97
C GLN A 266 18.95 3.18 17.44
N GLU A 267 17.70 2.86 17.74
CA GLU A 267 17.25 2.73 19.13
C GLU A 267 16.04 1.81 19.23
N LEU A 268 16.08 0.91 20.20
CA LEU A 268 14.95 0.13 20.65
C LEU A 268 14.46 0.69 21.98
N ARG A 269 13.26 1.29 21.99
CA ARG A 269 12.60 1.78 23.19
C ARG A 269 11.30 1.01 23.42
N GLY A 270 11.28 0.10 24.39
CA GLY A 270 10.11 -0.72 24.71
C GLY A 270 10.44 -2.20 24.91
N LEU A 271 9.65 -3.08 24.32
CA LEU A 271 9.77 -4.53 24.45
C LEU A 271 10.21 -5.16 23.13
N ALA A 272 11.29 -5.93 23.18
CA ALA A 272 11.77 -6.74 22.07
C ALA A 272 11.86 -8.21 22.48
N ILE A 273 11.21 -9.08 21.72
CA ILE A 273 11.27 -10.53 21.90
C ILE A 273 11.74 -11.15 20.59
N ALA A 274 12.84 -11.89 20.64
CA ALA A 274 13.36 -12.61 19.49
C ALA A 274 13.72 -14.06 19.84
N GLY A 275 13.41 -15.01 18.95
CA GLY A 275 13.78 -16.41 19.16
C GLY A 275 15.29 -16.68 19.02
N TYR A 276 16.04 -15.77 18.40
CA TYR A 276 17.50 -15.85 18.33
C TYR A 276 18.19 -14.57 18.79
N SER A 277 17.94 -13.42 18.15
CA SER A 277 18.73 -12.21 18.43
C SER A 277 17.94 -10.91 18.47
N VAL A 278 18.27 -10.05 19.44
CA VAL A 278 17.91 -8.63 19.45
C VAL A 278 19.18 -7.81 19.22
N ASP A 279 19.22 -7.03 18.15
CA ASP A 279 20.33 -6.12 17.82
C ASP A 279 19.83 -4.67 17.78
N SER A 280 20.49 -3.79 18.52
CA SER A 280 20.28 -2.35 18.37
C SER A 280 21.50 -1.54 18.78
N HIS A 281 21.61 -0.31 18.29
CA HIS A 281 22.63 0.61 18.75
C HIS A 281 22.37 1.10 20.18
N ARG A 282 21.11 1.31 20.54
CA ARG A 282 20.69 1.68 21.90
C ARG A 282 19.46 0.89 22.30
N ILE A 283 19.43 0.38 23.52
CA ILE A 283 18.21 -0.23 24.08
C ILE A 283 17.76 0.59 25.29
N ALA A 284 16.47 0.85 25.38
CA ALA A 284 15.78 1.45 26.52
C ALA A 284 14.48 0.68 26.79
N GLY A 285 14.56 -0.38 27.60
CA GLY A 285 13.41 -1.23 27.93
C GLY A 285 13.80 -2.67 28.24
N LEU A 286 13.03 -3.62 27.69
CA LEU A 286 13.20 -5.06 27.89
C LEU A 286 13.54 -5.74 26.57
N SER A 287 14.69 -6.43 26.53
CA SER A 287 15.08 -7.30 25.41
C SER A 287 15.18 -8.76 25.87
N VAL A 288 14.42 -9.64 25.23
CA VAL A 288 14.40 -11.09 25.52
C VAL A 288 14.79 -11.86 24.27
N SER A 289 15.98 -12.44 24.26
CA SER A 289 16.46 -13.32 23.20
C SER A 289 17.70 -14.10 23.62
N PRO A 290 18.03 -15.25 23.00
CA PRO A 290 19.29 -15.93 23.25
C PRO A 290 20.53 -15.04 23.11
N TYR A 291 20.53 -14.13 22.13
CA TYR A 291 21.65 -13.23 21.84
C TYR A 291 21.21 -11.76 21.79
N ASN A 292 21.45 -11.01 22.87
CA ASN A 292 21.20 -9.57 22.91
C ASN A 292 22.51 -8.82 22.64
N HIS A 293 22.54 -8.03 21.57
CA HIS A 293 23.68 -7.22 21.17
C HIS A 293 23.34 -5.74 21.12
N VAL A 294 23.92 -4.98 22.05
CA VAL A 294 23.76 -3.52 22.15
C VAL A 294 25.10 -2.85 21.83
N ARG A 295 25.17 -2.12 20.72
CA ARG A 295 26.42 -1.48 20.26
C ARG A 295 26.78 -0.21 21.02
N GLY A 296 25.85 0.34 21.79
CA GLY A 296 25.98 1.53 22.61
C GLY A 296 25.36 1.33 23.98
N PRO A 297 24.57 2.29 24.50
CA PRO A 297 24.05 2.21 25.85
C PRO A 297 22.80 1.33 25.96
N GLN A 298 22.77 0.51 27.01
CA GLN A 298 21.64 -0.32 27.40
C GLN A 298 21.01 0.23 28.68
N TYR A 299 19.78 0.71 28.58
CA TYR A 299 18.92 1.08 29.70
C TYR A 299 17.85 0.02 29.90
N GLY A 300 17.75 -0.53 31.11
CA GLY A 300 16.73 -1.53 31.45
C GLY A 300 17.25 -2.97 31.52
N LEU A 301 16.44 -3.93 31.09
CA LEU A 301 16.64 -5.36 31.34
C LEU A 301 16.92 -6.12 30.05
N ALA A 302 18.03 -6.83 29.99
CA ALA A 302 18.32 -7.82 28.94
C ALA A 302 18.31 -9.22 29.52
N ILE A 303 17.55 -10.13 28.89
CA ILE A 303 17.47 -11.54 29.26
C ILE A 303 17.90 -12.37 28.06
N GLY A 304 18.92 -13.21 28.25
CA GLY A 304 19.44 -14.04 27.17
C GLY A 304 20.52 -15.03 27.60
N VAL A 305 21.00 -15.84 26.66
CA VAL A 305 22.19 -16.68 26.92
C VAL A 305 23.43 -15.80 26.93
N TYR A 306 23.52 -14.90 25.96
CA TYR A 306 24.58 -13.93 25.82
C TYR A 306 24.00 -12.52 25.73
N ASN A 307 24.41 -11.67 26.66
CA ASN A 307 24.10 -10.24 26.65
C ASN A 307 25.41 -9.47 26.48
N SER A 308 25.51 -8.58 25.49
CA SER A 308 26.66 -7.69 25.33
C SER A 308 26.21 -6.25 25.12
N THR A 309 26.79 -5.34 25.89
CA THR A 309 26.61 -3.89 25.74
C THR A 309 27.95 -3.15 25.90
N ASP A 310 28.04 -1.99 25.26
CA ASP A 310 29.19 -1.09 25.44
C ASP A 310 29.05 -0.32 26.77
N GLU A 311 27.84 0.17 27.08
CA GLU A 311 27.54 0.89 28.31
C GLU A 311 26.27 0.33 28.96
N LEU A 312 26.42 -0.33 30.11
CA LEU A 312 25.28 -0.84 30.88
C LEU A 312 24.74 0.23 31.84
N HIS A 313 23.43 0.48 31.78
CA HIS A 313 22.63 1.28 32.72
C HIS A 313 21.36 0.48 33.10
N GLY A 314 21.55 -0.65 33.76
CA GLY A 314 20.47 -1.57 34.08
C GLY A 314 20.98 -2.95 34.48
N VAL A 315 20.23 -3.97 34.08
CA VAL A 315 20.43 -5.37 34.48
C VAL A 315 20.54 -6.26 33.25
N GLN A 316 21.52 -7.17 33.28
CA GLN A 316 21.64 -8.26 32.33
C GLN A 316 21.52 -9.59 33.07
N ILE A 317 20.65 -10.47 32.59
CA ILE A 317 20.46 -11.82 33.11
C ILE A 317 20.79 -12.81 31.99
N GLY A 318 21.76 -13.67 32.24
CA GLY A 318 22.21 -14.63 31.24
C GLY A 318 23.43 -15.44 31.62
N LEU A 319 23.72 -16.49 30.86
CA LEU A 319 24.92 -17.32 31.10
C LEU A 319 26.20 -16.50 30.95
N ILE A 320 26.23 -15.56 30.01
CA ILE A 320 27.36 -14.67 29.75
C ILE A 320 26.85 -13.24 29.60
N ASN A 321 27.26 -12.35 30.49
CA ASN A 321 26.89 -10.94 30.47
C ASN A 321 28.13 -10.06 30.35
N ARG A 322 28.24 -9.31 29.26
CA ARG A 322 29.39 -8.47 28.94
C ARG A 322 28.98 -6.99 28.90
N ALA A 323 29.60 -6.19 29.75
CA ALA A 323 29.42 -4.74 29.81
C ALA A 323 30.79 -4.05 29.71
N LYS A 324 31.07 -3.34 28.60
CA LYS A 324 32.43 -2.80 28.37
C LYS A 324 32.82 -1.67 29.35
N ASN A 325 31.84 -0.94 29.89
CA ASN A 325 32.02 0.12 30.87
C ASN A 325 32.41 -0.39 32.29
N ASN A 326 32.19 -1.67 32.59
CA ASN A 326 32.60 -2.24 33.89
C ASN A 326 34.12 -2.48 33.96
N ARG A 327 34.71 -2.15 35.11
CA ARG A 327 36.12 -2.46 35.41
C ARG A 327 36.30 -3.98 35.57
N ALA A 328 37.46 -4.50 35.16
CA ALA A 328 37.80 -5.91 35.38
C ALA A 328 37.78 -6.23 36.90
N PRO A 329 37.25 -7.39 37.33
CA PRO A 329 36.75 -8.54 36.55
C PRO A 329 35.28 -8.43 36.09
N PHE A 330 34.53 -7.40 36.50
CA PHE A 330 33.08 -7.25 36.28
C PHE A 330 32.66 -6.95 34.84
N LYS A 331 33.62 -6.94 33.91
CA LYS A 331 33.38 -6.76 32.47
C LYS A 331 32.63 -7.94 31.85
N ILE A 332 32.85 -9.15 32.39
CA ILE A 332 32.17 -10.38 31.99
C ILE A 332 31.76 -11.12 33.26
N LEU A 333 30.45 -11.29 33.48
CA LEU A 333 29.91 -11.98 34.65
C LEU A 333 28.94 -13.10 34.23
N PRO A 334 29.00 -14.26 34.90
CA PRO A 334 27.99 -15.29 34.77
C PRO A 334 26.71 -14.89 35.50
N ILE A 335 25.57 -15.35 35.00
CA ILE A 335 24.22 -15.24 35.59
C ILE A 335 23.67 -13.80 35.62
N LEU A 336 24.39 -12.85 36.20
CA LEU A 336 23.93 -11.49 36.46
C LEU A 336 25.05 -10.47 36.23
N ASN A 337 24.72 -9.36 35.55
CA ASN A 337 25.56 -8.17 35.51
C ASN A 337 24.69 -6.92 35.71
N LEU A 338 25.21 -5.94 36.45
CA LEU A 338 24.48 -4.72 36.81
C LEU A 338 25.41 -3.51 36.82
N HIS A 339 24.89 -2.37 36.38
CA HIS A 339 25.54 -1.07 36.46
C HIS A 339 24.44 0.00 36.45
N LEU A 340 24.41 0.85 37.47
CA LEU A 340 23.34 1.82 37.75
C LEU A 340 23.86 3.24 37.53
#